data_AF-X1DW77-F1
#
_entry.id   AF-X1DW77-F1
#
_cell.length_a   1.000
_cell.length_b   1.000
_cell.length_c   1.000
_cell.angle_alpha   90.00
_cell.angle_beta   90.00
_cell.angle_gamma   90.00
#
_symmetry.space_group_name_H-M   'P 1'
#
loop_
_entity.id
_entity.type
_entity.pdbx_description
1 polymer ?
#
loop_
_entity_poly.entity_id
_entity_poly.type
_entity_poly.pdbx_seq_one_letter_code
_entity_poly.pdbx_strand_id
1 'polypeptide(L)'
;MIVKDEKLNVDDKTLDIIARSSTGSMRDAESALDQIIAYCGKDITSQSVREVLGIIKEEVFFEFLKAIIKNDTLKGIEIVNRTSDLGEDASQFIKNLMEYVHNLSLAKVCQKEILNLKGIFTEDRERLLKQSKTIKLEKLFDIINYLTEAERKMRYTRHPWVLLEMLVIKFTAGENYSLKKVEEEKD
;
A
#
# COMPACT_ATOMS: atom_id res chain seq x y z
N MET A 1 -16.04 9.59 21.47
CA MET A 1 -17.02 10.63 21.88
C MET A 1 -16.62 11.94 21.21
N ILE A 2 -15.44 12.48 21.57
CA ILE A 2 -14.61 13.54 20.94
C ILE A 2 -15.28 14.29 19.77
N VAL A 3 -15.41 13.67 18.60
CA VAL A 3 -16.04 14.24 17.38
C VAL A 3 -17.34 15.01 17.65
N LYS A 4 -18.22 14.48 18.52
CA LYS A 4 -19.49 15.14 18.90
C LYS A 4 -19.31 16.24 19.94
N ASP A 5 -18.36 16.05 20.85
CA ASP A 5 -18.09 16.97 21.96
C ASP A 5 -17.41 18.25 21.46
N GLU A 6 -16.53 18.12 20.45
CA GLU A 6 -15.83 19.22 19.80
C GLU A 6 -16.59 19.86 18.62
N LYS A 7 -17.68 19.22 18.16
CA LYS A 7 -18.50 19.65 17.01
C LYS A 7 -17.70 19.72 15.71
N LEU A 8 -17.03 18.62 15.36
CA LEU A 8 -16.32 18.47 14.08
C LEU A 8 -17.32 18.14 12.95
N ASN A 9 -17.12 18.72 11.78
CA ASN A 9 -17.85 18.41 10.55
C ASN A 9 -17.04 17.39 9.75
N VAL A 10 -17.41 16.11 9.85
CA VAL A 10 -16.66 14.98 9.30
C VAL A 10 -17.62 13.82 8.99
N ASP A 11 -17.40 13.13 7.87
CA ASP A 11 -18.24 11.99 7.45
C ASP A 11 -17.71 10.64 7.94
N ASP A 12 -18.59 9.63 8.00
CA ASP A 12 -18.27 8.29 8.53
C ASP A 12 -17.11 7.59 7.79
N LYS A 13 -16.90 7.85 6.49
CA LYS A 13 -15.76 7.26 5.74
C LYS A 13 -14.46 7.95 6.11
N THR A 14 -14.51 9.27 6.31
CA THR A 14 -13.36 10.05 6.79
C THR A 14 -12.99 9.64 8.22
N LEU A 15 -13.97 9.37 9.09
CA LEU A 15 -13.72 8.79 10.43
C LEU A 15 -13.11 7.37 10.36
N ASP A 16 -13.58 6.52 9.45
CA ASP A 16 -13.00 5.18 9.25
C ASP A 16 -11.51 5.26 8.88
N ILE A 17 -11.13 6.18 7.98
CA ILE A 17 -9.72 6.41 7.60
C ILE A 17 -8.85 6.73 8.83
N ILE A 18 -9.31 7.61 9.74
CA ILE A 18 -8.57 8.00 10.96
C ILE A 18 -8.43 6.82 11.95
N ALA A 19 -9.47 5.99 12.07
CA ALA A 19 -9.43 4.81 12.94
C ALA A 19 -8.41 3.75 12.46
N ARG A 20 -8.11 3.73 11.15
CA ARG A 20 -7.24 2.75 10.48
C ARG A 20 -5.76 3.10 10.51
N SER A 21 -5.41 4.35 10.18
CA SER A 21 -4.04 4.87 10.29
C SER A 21 -3.46 4.62 11.68
N SER A 22 -4.35 4.66 12.67
CA SER A 22 -4.10 4.50 14.10
C SER A 22 -4.05 3.04 14.57
N THR A 23 -4.12 2.05 13.67
CA THR A 23 -3.96 0.61 13.96
C THR A 23 -4.92 0.00 14.99
N GLY A 24 -6.06 0.67 15.27
CA GLY A 24 -7.00 0.28 16.33
C GLY A 24 -6.60 0.73 17.74
N SER A 25 -5.50 1.47 17.89
CA SER A 25 -5.12 2.13 19.14
C SER A 25 -5.92 3.42 19.32
N MET A 26 -6.72 3.49 20.37
CA MET A 26 -7.55 4.67 20.66
C MET A 26 -6.71 5.93 20.91
N ARG A 27 -5.53 5.77 21.51
CA ARG A 27 -4.57 6.87 21.74
C ARG A 27 -3.99 7.40 20.44
N ASP A 28 -3.70 6.51 19.49
CA ASP A 28 -3.12 6.93 18.21
C ASP A 28 -4.21 7.55 17.31
N ALA A 29 -5.47 7.15 17.51
CA ALA A 29 -6.63 7.77 16.85
C ALA A 29 -6.95 9.16 17.41
N GLU A 30 -6.80 9.36 18.71
CA GLU A 30 -6.85 10.67 19.38
C GLU A 30 -5.70 11.57 18.90
N SER A 31 -4.46 11.07 18.92
CA SER A 31 -3.27 11.81 18.45
C SER A 31 -3.36 12.20 16.97
N ALA A 32 -3.88 11.30 16.11
CA ALA A 32 -4.12 11.58 14.70
C ALA A 32 -5.22 12.63 14.51
N LEU A 33 -6.31 12.55 15.29
CA LEU A 33 -7.41 13.49 15.24
C LEU A 33 -6.97 14.90 15.66
N ASP A 34 -6.18 15.04 16.74
CA ASP A 34 -5.58 16.31 17.17
C ASP A 34 -4.77 16.97 16.04
N GLN A 35 -3.92 16.19 15.37
CA GLN A 35 -3.10 16.67 14.24
C GLN A 35 -3.98 17.12 13.06
N ILE A 36 -5.07 16.41 12.79
CA ILE A 36 -6.04 16.75 11.72
C ILE A 36 -6.81 18.03 12.07
N ILE A 37 -7.26 18.20 13.31
CA ILE A 37 -7.96 19.42 13.78
C ILE A 37 -7.02 20.63 13.69
N ALA A 38 -5.75 20.47 14.10
CA ALA A 38 -4.75 21.53 14.03
C ALA A 38 -4.48 22.03 12.58
N TYR A 39 -4.69 21.18 11.57
CA TYR A 39 -4.48 21.51 10.16
C TYR A 39 -5.78 21.93 9.43
N CYS A 40 -6.90 21.23 9.68
CA CYS A 40 -8.17 21.42 8.96
C CYS A 40 -9.15 22.37 9.68
N GLY A 41 -8.92 22.67 10.96
CA GLY A 41 -9.95 23.24 11.81
C GLY A 41 -11.09 22.25 12.02
N LYS A 42 -12.32 22.65 11.69
CA LYS A 42 -13.53 21.84 11.94
C LYS A 42 -14.11 21.14 10.72
N ASP A 43 -13.74 21.52 9.51
CA ASP A 43 -14.23 20.94 8.26
C ASP A 43 -13.24 19.88 7.77
N ILE A 44 -13.41 18.66 8.26
CA ILE A 44 -12.46 17.56 8.06
C ILE A 44 -12.91 16.70 6.88
N THR A 45 -12.10 16.68 5.82
CA THR A 45 -12.39 15.93 4.59
C THR A 45 -11.49 14.73 4.45
N SER A 46 -11.93 13.66 3.78
CA SER A 46 -11.07 12.50 3.49
C SER A 46 -9.77 12.88 2.76
N GLN A 47 -9.74 13.98 2.00
CA GLN A 47 -8.53 14.43 1.32
C GLN A 47 -7.54 15.11 2.27
N SER A 48 -8.01 16.03 3.11
CA SER A 48 -7.14 16.68 4.10
C SER A 48 -6.67 15.70 5.18
N VAL A 49 -7.49 14.69 5.55
CA VAL A 49 -7.06 13.57 6.40
C VAL A 49 -5.93 12.76 5.76
N ARG A 50 -6.05 12.39 4.47
CA ARG A 50 -4.98 11.66 3.77
C ARG A 50 -3.68 12.47 3.70
N GLU A 51 -3.77 13.79 3.50
CA GLU A 51 -2.62 14.69 3.44
C GLU A 51 -1.93 14.85 4.80
N VAL A 52 -2.68 15.03 5.90
CA VAL A 52 -2.13 15.16 7.26
C VAL A 52 -1.46 13.87 7.73
N LEU A 53 -2.00 12.71 7.35
CA LEU A 53 -1.56 11.40 7.84
C LEU A 53 -0.57 10.66 6.92
N GLY A 54 -0.12 11.27 5.81
CA GLY A 54 0.79 10.61 4.86
C GLY A 54 0.20 9.35 4.21
N ILE A 55 -1.10 9.38 3.91
CA ILE A 55 -1.80 8.22 3.33
C ILE A 55 -1.66 8.27 1.80
N ILE A 56 -0.67 7.54 1.32
CA ILE A 56 -0.39 7.29 -0.09
C ILE A 56 -1.66 6.78 -0.79
N LYS A 57 -2.03 7.45 -1.90
CA LYS A 57 -3.27 7.16 -2.65
C LYS A 57 -3.24 5.77 -3.28
N GLU A 58 -4.39 5.07 -3.30
CA GLU A 58 -4.48 3.69 -3.78
C GLU A 58 -4.01 3.51 -5.24
N GLU A 59 -4.16 4.56 -6.06
CA GLU A 59 -3.61 4.66 -7.43
C GLU A 59 -2.12 4.27 -7.52
N VAL A 60 -1.32 4.62 -6.51
CA VAL A 60 0.12 4.35 -6.49
C VAL A 60 0.37 2.85 -6.41
N PHE A 61 -0.35 2.15 -5.54
CA PHE A 61 -0.23 0.69 -5.38
C PHE A 61 -0.85 -0.07 -6.56
N PHE A 62 -1.95 0.44 -7.13
CA PHE A 62 -2.53 -0.07 -8.37
C PHE A 62 -1.51 -0.03 -9.53
N GLU A 63 -0.93 1.14 -9.83
CA GLU A 63 0.06 1.28 -10.90
C GLU A 63 1.37 0.52 -10.60
N PHE A 64 1.81 0.47 -9.33
CA PHE A 64 3.00 -0.27 -8.92
C PHE A 64 2.86 -1.79 -9.18
N LEU A 65 1.75 -2.39 -8.76
CA LEU A 65 1.51 -3.80 -9.05
C LEU A 65 1.21 -4.05 -10.53
N LYS A 66 0.59 -3.10 -11.24
CA LYS A 66 0.39 -3.17 -12.70
C LYS A 66 1.73 -3.19 -13.45
N ALA A 67 2.75 -2.48 -12.98
CA ALA A 67 4.12 -2.59 -13.51
C ALA A 67 4.71 -4.00 -13.25
N ILE A 68 4.58 -4.52 -12.02
CA ILE A 68 5.02 -5.88 -11.64
C ILE A 68 4.27 -7.00 -12.40
N ILE A 69 3.01 -6.78 -12.77
CA ILE A 69 2.21 -7.72 -13.59
C ILE A 69 2.64 -7.69 -15.06
N LYS A 70 3.10 -6.52 -15.55
CA LYS A 70 3.62 -6.33 -16.91
C LYS A 70 5.11 -6.63 -17.07
N ASN A 71 5.81 -6.99 -15.99
CA ASN A 71 7.27 -7.10 -15.93
C ASN A 71 8.00 -5.78 -16.33
N ASP A 72 7.37 -4.64 -16.07
CA ASP A 72 7.90 -3.30 -16.39
C ASP A 72 8.77 -2.77 -15.24
N THR A 73 10.05 -3.17 -15.26
CA THR A 73 11.04 -2.79 -14.23
C THR A 73 11.22 -1.28 -14.13
N LEU A 74 11.26 -0.58 -15.27
CA LEU A 74 11.48 0.87 -15.31
C LEU A 74 10.29 1.59 -14.67
N LYS A 75 9.06 1.25 -15.06
CA LYS A 75 7.86 1.89 -14.50
C LYS A 75 7.70 1.62 -13.01
N GLY A 76 8.10 0.45 -12.52
CA GLY A 76 8.12 0.16 -11.09
C GLY A 76 9.10 1.07 -10.34
N ILE A 77 10.34 1.23 -10.84
CA ILE A 77 11.36 2.10 -10.22
C ILE A 77 10.96 3.59 -10.32
N GLU A 78 10.38 4.05 -11.44
CA GLU A 78 9.82 5.41 -11.54
C GLU A 78 8.77 5.70 -10.46
N ILE A 79 7.93 4.71 -10.14
CA ILE A 79 6.91 4.86 -9.09
C ILE A 79 7.55 4.91 -7.70
N VAL A 80 8.57 4.09 -7.43
CA VAL A 80 9.35 4.16 -6.17
C VAL A 80 9.99 5.54 -6.01
N ASN A 81 10.76 5.98 -7.01
CA ASN A 81 11.50 7.24 -6.95
C ASN A 81 10.57 8.44 -6.78
N ARG A 82 9.52 8.55 -7.61
CA ARG A 82 8.52 9.62 -7.47
C ARG A 82 7.86 9.65 -6.08
N THR A 83 7.70 8.49 -5.43
CA THR A 83 7.08 8.43 -4.09
C THR A 83 8.10 8.82 -3.00
N SER A 84 9.39 8.49 -3.18
CA SER A 84 10.48 9.02 -2.37
C SER A 84 10.65 10.54 -2.52
N ASP A 85 10.56 11.06 -3.75
CA ASP A 85 10.72 12.48 -4.08
C ASP A 85 9.60 13.35 -3.49
N LEU A 86 8.43 12.76 -3.20
CA LEU A 86 7.31 13.39 -2.49
C LEU A 86 7.51 13.44 -0.97
N GLY A 87 8.56 12.81 -0.42
CA GLY A 87 8.88 12.82 1.01
C GLY A 87 8.09 11.81 1.85
N GLU A 88 7.45 10.82 1.23
CA GLU A 88 6.69 9.77 1.90
C GLU A 88 7.60 8.86 2.77
N ASP A 89 7.04 8.19 3.79
CA ASP A 89 7.80 7.17 4.54
C ASP A 89 7.78 5.80 3.82
N ALA A 90 8.96 5.24 3.60
CA ALA A 90 9.13 3.93 2.97
C ALA A 90 8.53 2.78 3.79
N SER A 91 8.52 2.89 5.13
CA SER A 91 7.91 1.89 6.02
C SER A 91 6.39 1.90 5.90
N GLN A 92 5.79 3.09 5.82
CA GLN A 92 4.36 3.29 5.58
C GLN A 92 3.96 2.83 4.18
N PHE A 93 4.78 3.11 3.16
CA PHE A 93 4.60 2.54 1.81
C PHE A 93 4.54 1.02 1.83
N ILE A 94 5.46 0.33 2.54
CA ILE A 94 5.41 -1.13 2.67
C ILE A 94 4.14 -1.61 3.36
N LYS A 95 3.68 -0.96 4.43
CA LYS A 95 2.43 -1.34 5.13
C LYS A 95 1.21 -1.22 4.23
N ASN A 96 1.02 -0.08 3.57
CA ASN A 96 -0.13 0.12 2.69
C ASN A 96 -0.06 -0.76 1.43
N LEU A 97 1.13 -1.06 0.91
CA LEU A 97 1.30 -2.04 -0.15
C LEU A 97 0.96 -3.47 0.31
N MET A 98 1.31 -3.87 1.54
CA MET A 98 0.88 -5.15 2.11
C MET A 98 -0.64 -5.23 2.27
N GLU A 99 -1.29 -4.17 2.76
CA GLU A 99 -2.77 -4.08 2.84
C GLU A 99 -3.40 -4.19 1.43
N TYR A 100 -2.81 -3.55 0.42
CA TYR A 100 -3.29 -3.61 -0.96
C TYR A 100 -3.15 -5.01 -1.57
N VAL A 101 -2.00 -5.67 -1.40
CA VAL A 101 -1.75 -7.04 -1.88
C VAL A 101 -2.63 -8.06 -1.13
N HIS A 102 -2.89 -7.86 0.17
CA HIS A 102 -3.87 -8.64 0.93
C HIS A 102 -5.29 -8.48 0.37
N ASN A 103 -5.73 -7.25 0.14
CA ASN A 103 -7.07 -6.98 -0.39
C ASN A 103 -7.23 -7.52 -1.83
N LEU A 104 -6.18 -7.49 -2.66
CA LEU A 104 -6.13 -8.18 -3.96
C LEU A 104 -6.20 -9.71 -3.84
N SER A 105 -5.58 -10.29 -2.81
CA SER A 105 -5.63 -11.74 -2.56
C SER A 105 -7.04 -12.19 -2.16
N LEU A 106 -7.72 -11.41 -1.32
CA LEU A 106 -9.14 -11.61 -1.03
C LEU A 106 -10.02 -11.36 -2.26
N ALA A 107 -9.70 -10.37 -3.11
CA ALA A 107 -10.39 -10.13 -4.38
C ALA A 107 -10.11 -11.19 -5.46
N LYS A 108 -9.08 -12.03 -5.26
CA LYS A 108 -8.77 -13.18 -6.12
C LYS A 108 -9.61 -14.40 -5.73
N VAL A 109 -9.66 -14.70 -4.44
CA VAL A 109 -10.30 -15.90 -3.89
C VAL A 109 -11.80 -15.68 -3.67
N CYS A 110 -12.18 -14.60 -3.00
CA CYS A 110 -13.54 -14.28 -2.58
C CYS A 110 -14.30 -13.36 -3.56
N GLN A 111 -13.79 -13.21 -4.79
CA GLN A 111 -14.43 -12.52 -5.93
C GLN A 111 -15.44 -11.41 -5.55
N LYS A 112 -16.73 -11.53 -5.88
CA LYS A 112 -17.74 -10.50 -5.56
C LYS A 112 -18.21 -10.57 -4.10
N GLU A 113 -18.01 -11.70 -3.45
CA GLU A 113 -18.34 -11.98 -2.06
C GLU A 113 -17.50 -11.11 -1.11
N ILE A 114 -16.35 -10.56 -1.59
CA ILE A 114 -15.56 -9.52 -0.93
C ILE A 114 -16.38 -8.27 -0.56
N LEU A 115 -17.49 -8.00 -1.26
CA LEU A 115 -18.39 -6.88 -0.96
C LEU A 115 -19.12 -7.05 0.38
N ASN A 116 -19.25 -8.29 0.85
CA ASN A 116 -19.93 -8.63 2.11
C ASN A 116 -18.97 -8.69 3.31
N LEU A 117 -17.66 -8.64 3.08
CA LEU A 117 -16.65 -8.76 4.12
C LEU A 117 -16.39 -7.42 4.82
N LYS A 118 -16.73 -7.36 6.11
CA LYS A 118 -16.30 -6.28 7.01
C LYS A 118 -14.76 -6.29 7.13
N GLY A 119 -14.17 -5.12 7.30
CA GLY A 119 -12.71 -5.00 7.41
C GLY A 119 -11.94 -5.00 6.09
N ILE A 120 -12.61 -5.01 4.92
CA ILE A 120 -11.95 -4.81 3.62
C ILE A 120 -12.21 -3.41 3.09
N PHE A 121 -11.15 -2.78 2.63
CA PHE A 121 -11.15 -1.41 2.12
C PHE A 121 -10.51 -1.33 0.75
N THR A 122 -11.03 -0.39 -0.03
CA THR A 122 -10.43 0.09 -1.27
C THR A 122 -11.27 1.28 -1.72
N GLU A 123 -10.61 2.29 -2.26
CA GLU A 123 -11.23 3.47 -2.86
C GLU A 123 -11.98 3.09 -4.15
N ASP A 124 -11.57 2.02 -4.84
CA ASP A 124 -12.22 1.47 -6.04
C ASP A 124 -12.28 -0.07 -6.03
N ARG A 125 -13.37 -0.60 -5.47
CA ARG A 125 -13.69 -2.04 -5.45
C ARG A 125 -13.76 -2.67 -6.84
N GLU A 126 -14.16 -1.94 -7.87
CA GLU A 126 -14.28 -2.51 -9.22
C GLU A 126 -12.90 -2.64 -9.88
N ARG A 127 -12.02 -1.66 -9.69
CA ARG A 127 -10.62 -1.73 -10.10
C ARG A 127 -9.85 -2.82 -9.38
N LEU A 128 -10.05 -2.98 -8.06
CA LEU A 128 -9.47 -4.08 -7.29
C LEU A 128 -9.87 -5.46 -7.88
N LEU A 129 -11.16 -5.63 -8.21
CA LEU A 129 -11.71 -6.84 -8.83
C LEU A 129 -11.31 -7.05 -10.29
N LYS A 130 -10.92 -5.99 -11.01
CA LYS A 130 -10.30 -6.09 -12.34
C LYS A 130 -8.84 -6.51 -12.22
N GLN A 131 -8.07 -5.90 -11.31
CA GLN A 131 -6.65 -6.20 -11.17
C GLN A 131 -6.39 -7.59 -10.57
N SER A 132 -7.18 -8.06 -9.59
CA SER A 132 -7.01 -9.40 -9.02
C SER A 132 -7.07 -10.49 -10.10
N LYS A 133 -7.88 -10.31 -11.15
CA LYS A 133 -7.95 -11.25 -12.28
C LYS A 133 -6.66 -11.32 -13.08
N THR A 134 -5.91 -10.22 -13.17
CA THR A 134 -4.67 -10.10 -13.99
C THR A 134 -3.40 -10.68 -13.34
N ILE A 135 -3.41 -10.95 -12.03
CA ILE A 135 -2.25 -11.51 -11.30
C ILE A 135 -2.52 -12.94 -10.80
N LYS A 136 -1.49 -13.79 -10.76
CA LYS A 136 -1.55 -15.14 -10.18
C LYS A 136 -1.59 -15.09 -8.65
N LEU A 137 -2.27 -16.04 -7.99
CA LEU A 137 -2.39 -16.05 -6.53
C LEU A 137 -1.05 -16.38 -5.86
N GLU A 138 -0.26 -17.22 -6.53
CA GLU A 138 1.10 -17.60 -6.17
C GLU A 138 2.00 -16.33 -6.12
N LYS A 139 1.99 -15.52 -7.19
CA LYS A 139 2.76 -14.26 -7.25
C LYS A 139 2.31 -13.25 -6.19
N LEU A 140 1.04 -13.24 -5.77
CA LEU A 140 0.56 -12.42 -4.63
C LEU A 140 1.17 -12.90 -3.30
N PHE A 141 1.19 -14.21 -3.04
CA PHE A 141 1.83 -14.75 -1.83
C PHE A 141 3.34 -14.50 -1.80
N ASP A 142 4.04 -14.67 -2.91
CA ASP A 142 5.48 -14.39 -3.00
C ASP A 142 5.80 -12.92 -2.71
N ILE A 143 4.96 -11.99 -3.18
CA ILE A 143 5.06 -10.56 -2.90
C ILE A 143 4.84 -10.27 -1.40
N ILE A 144 3.82 -10.85 -0.75
CA ILE A 144 3.61 -10.71 0.71
C ILE A 144 4.80 -11.26 1.51
N ASN A 145 5.32 -12.43 1.13
CA ASN A 145 6.46 -13.04 1.81
C ASN A 145 7.71 -12.14 1.71
N TYR A 146 7.97 -11.56 0.54
CA TYR A 146 9.08 -10.62 0.34
C TYR A 146 8.86 -9.29 1.09
N LEU A 147 7.65 -8.73 1.07
CA LEU A 147 7.31 -7.50 1.81
C LEU A 147 7.50 -7.67 3.32
N THR A 148 7.10 -8.81 3.86
CA THR A 148 7.29 -9.17 5.28
C THR A 148 8.78 -9.27 5.64
N GLU A 149 9.62 -9.77 4.72
CA GLU A 149 11.08 -9.78 4.91
C GLU A 149 11.68 -8.37 4.79
N ALA A 150 11.19 -7.57 3.86
CA ALA A 150 11.63 -6.19 3.60
C ALA A 150 11.27 -5.24 4.76
N GLU A 151 10.07 -5.32 5.33
CA GLU A 151 9.66 -4.54 6.52
C GLU A 151 10.62 -4.79 7.70
N ARG A 152 10.99 -6.06 7.93
CA ARG A 152 11.94 -6.45 8.98
C ARG A 152 13.34 -5.90 8.72
N LYS A 153 13.76 -5.78 7.45
CA LYS A 153 15.04 -5.17 7.03
C LYS A 153 15.02 -3.64 7.09
N MET A 154 13.87 -3.00 6.84
CA MET A 154 13.73 -1.54 6.85
C MET A 154 14.13 -0.92 8.20
N ARG A 155 13.88 -1.62 9.32
CA ARG A 155 14.25 -1.16 10.68
C ARG A 155 15.76 -0.98 10.92
N TYR A 156 16.61 -1.49 10.03
CA TYR A 156 18.08 -1.52 10.21
C TYR A 156 18.88 -0.97 9.02
N THR A 157 18.22 -0.63 7.90
CA THR A 157 18.89 -0.08 6.71
C THR A 157 18.96 1.45 6.77
N ARG A 158 19.98 2.02 6.13
CA ARG A 158 20.07 3.47 5.85
C ARG A 158 19.40 3.85 4.52
N HIS A 159 19.00 2.86 3.72
CA HIS A 159 18.44 3.03 2.38
C HIS A 159 17.19 2.13 2.24
N PRO A 160 16.05 2.54 2.80
CA PRO A 160 14.83 1.71 2.81
C PRO A 160 14.19 1.61 1.42
N TRP A 161 14.21 2.70 0.63
CA TRP A 161 13.67 2.72 -0.73
C TRP A 161 14.36 1.71 -1.67
N VAL A 162 15.65 1.43 -1.47
CA VAL A 162 16.39 0.40 -2.23
C VAL A 162 15.79 -1.00 -2.04
N LEU A 163 15.16 -1.29 -0.89
CA LEU A 163 14.46 -2.57 -0.68
C LEU A 163 13.18 -2.68 -1.54
N LEU A 164 12.57 -1.54 -1.91
CA LEU A 164 11.41 -1.48 -2.81
C LEU A 164 11.85 -1.52 -4.28
N GLU A 165 12.98 -0.90 -4.65
CA GLU A 165 13.60 -1.10 -5.98
C GLU A 165 13.95 -2.58 -6.20
N MET A 166 14.56 -3.22 -5.20
CA MET A 166 14.89 -4.66 -5.24
C MET A 166 13.64 -5.56 -5.27
N LEU A 167 12.50 -5.12 -4.72
CA LEU A 167 11.20 -5.79 -4.91
C LEU A 167 10.80 -5.76 -6.39
N VAL A 168 10.79 -4.57 -7.00
CA VAL A 168 10.46 -4.40 -8.42
C VAL A 168 11.35 -5.32 -9.26
N ILE A 169 12.67 -5.19 -9.15
CA ILE A 169 13.65 -5.98 -9.92
C ILE A 169 13.41 -7.49 -9.74
N LYS A 170 13.17 -7.97 -8.50
CA LYS A 170 12.88 -9.39 -8.24
C LYS A 170 11.64 -9.86 -9.00
N PHE A 171 10.56 -9.09 -8.99
CA PHE A 171 9.26 -9.52 -9.53
C PHE A 171 8.99 -9.09 -10.98
N THR A 172 9.86 -8.30 -11.61
CA THR A 172 9.80 -7.99 -13.06
C THR A 172 10.89 -8.67 -13.86
N ALA A 173 12.11 -8.81 -13.32
CA ALA A 173 13.29 -9.29 -14.04
C ALA A 173 13.95 -10.52 -13.40
N GLY A 174 13.74 -10.78 -12.11
CA GLY A 174 14.44 -11.83 -11.35
C GLY A 174 14.27 -13.24 -11.92
N GLU A 175 13.08 -13.58 -12.42
CA GLU A 175 12.83 -14.88 -13.08
C GLU A 175 13.74 -15.10 -14.31
N ASN A 176 14.02 -14.06 -15.10
CA ASN A 176 14.89 -14.15 -16.28
C ASN A 176 16.38 -14.30 -15.90
N TYR A 177 16.82 -13.67 -14.80
CA TYR A 177 18.21 -13.76 -14.34
C TYR A 177 18.56 -15.12 -13.71
N SER A 178 17.58 -15.88 -13.21
CA SER A 178 17.83 -17.21 -12.65
C SER A 178 18.05 -18.31 -13.71
N LEU A 179 17.80 -18.03 -14.99
CA LEU A 179 17.96 -19.00 -16.09
C LEU A 179 19.27 -18.79 -16.89
N LYS A 180 19.64 -17.55 -17.20
CA LYS A 180 20.84 -17.24 -18.00
C LYS A 180 22.15 -17.84 -17.47
N LYS A 181 22.28 -17.97 -16.14
CA LYS A 181 23.48 -18.53 -15.49
C LYS A 181 23.72 -20.03 -15.67
N VAL A 182 22.82 -20.77 -16.34
CA VAL A 182 22.98 -22.22 -16.59
C VAL A 182 23.39 -22.52 -18.04
N GLU A 183 23.19 -21.58 -18.95
CA GLU A 183 23.52 -21.72 -20.38
C GLU A 183 24.84 -21.02 -20.74
N GLU A 184 25.18 -19.89 -20.10
CA GLU A 184 26.41 -19.12 -20.36
C GLU A 184 27.69 -19.69 -19.69
N GLU A 185 27.63 -20.87 -19.04
CA GLU A 185 28.78 -21.58 -18.43
C GLU A 185 29.07 -22.95 -19.12
N LYS A 186 28.76 -23.09 -20.42
CA LYS A 186 28.87 -24.38 -21.16
C LYS A 186 29.51 -24.38 -22.55
N ASP A 187 29.94 -23.23 -23.06
CA ASP A 187 30.71 -23.08 -24.32
C ASP A 187 32.17 -22.67 -24.03
#